data_AF-A0A813T1S1-F1
#
_entry.id   AF-A0A813T1S1-F1
#
_cell.length_a   1.000
_cell.length_b   1.000
_cell.length_c   1.000
_cell.angle_alpha   90.00
_cell.angle_beta   90.00
_cell.angle_gamma   90.00
#
_symmetry.space_group_name_H-M   'P 1'
#
loop_
_entity.id
_entity.type
_entity.pdbx_description
1 polymer ?
#
loop_
_entity_poly.entity_id
_entity_poly.type
_entity_poly.pdbx_seq_one_letter_code
_entity_poly.pdbx_strand_id
1 'polypeptide(L)'
;MSSWAWIFWLLIHCSCVILQTQGKQWILVDSPSSKEDPSERKLVAHCRDGKKNGDETDTDCGGLKCAKCNDTMRCKNHDDCLSSYCKNKKCSILETCEDNIKNQDELDVDCGGRVCPKCEDRKYCRENCDCLSNTCHNNTCVSAETCKDEIKNQDETDVDCGGSICPKCEDSKKCTSDCDCVGNSACVNNTCVPKCTPECKNDGICVAHNVCNCTAGFSGPTCEVQSIGLCHDNDTMGTTPILLVTFDKGAPQFSKMTPGQFNFSTTYKQRFKPTVEDGHFSFINSVYKHYQHAWHTGATDHTGDTNGYMLLVNADFTPGEFYKGQVENLCVGLRYEFSVYLANVLRRTDQIKPNVRFEVRSPSTGNRLLAQLRSGPIPVDKSLQWRKYGLSFTAPSSSVVLLMISDAPGGAGNDIVIDDIALRVCSHDGTGFCPSTEQNDD
;
A
#
# COMPACT_ATOMS: atom_id res chain seq x y z
N MET A 1 -48.78 -38.72 -3.29
CA MET A 1 -48.01 -38.92 -2.05
C MET A 1 -46.98 -40.01 -2.30
N SER A 2 -45.76 -39.79 -1.79
CA SER A 2 -44.57 -40.65 -1.84
C SER A 2 -43.64 -40.48 -3.04
N SER A 3 -42.65 -39.59 -2.86
CA SER A 3 -41.46 -39.41 -3.69
C SER A 3 -40.50 -40.59 -3.55
N TRP A 4 -39.92 -41.01 -4.67
CA TRP A 4 -38.72 -41.84 -4.73
C TRP A 4 -37.52 -40.92 -4.97
N ALA A 5 -36.59 -40.85 -4.02
CA ALA A 5 -35.31 -40.17 -4.20
C ALA A 5 -34.20 -41.22 -4.28
N TRP A 6 -33.46 -41.19 -5.38
CA TRP A 6 -32.31 -42.04 -5.65
C TRP A 6 -31.13 -41.61 -4.79
N ILE A 7 -30.48 -42.57 -4.14
CA ILE A 7 -29.24 -42.39 -3.37
C ILE A 7 -28.06 -42.58 -4.32
N PHE A 8 -27.23 -41.55 -4.51
CA PHE A 8 -25.88 -41.67 -5.07
C PHE A 8 -24.86 -41.49 -3.93
N TRP A 9 -23.97 -42.47 -3.77
CA TRP A 9 -22.84 -42.41 -2.86
C TRP A 9 -21.69 -41.63 -3.52
N LEU A 10 -21.14 -40.63 -2.81
CA LEU A 10 -19.77 -40.17 -3.03
C LEU A 10 -19.09 -39.95 -1.67
N LEU A 11 -18.00 -40.67 -1.43
CA LEU A 11 -17.14 -40.59 -0.25
C LEU A 11 -16.15 -39.44 -0.40
N ILE A 12 -16.23 -38.39 0.42
CA ILE A 12 -15.08 -37.56 0.83
C ILE A 12 -15.27 -37.13 2.30
N HIS A 13 -14.15 -37.18 3.03
CA HIS A 13 -13.97 -37.08 4.48
C HIS A 13 -14.57 -35.86 5.20
N CYS A 14 -15.06 -36.15 6.41
CA CYS A 14 -15.16 -35.28 7.60
C CYS A 14 -16.10 -34.06 7.58
N SER A 15 -17.37 -34.30 7.92
CA SER A 15 -18.01 -33.85 9.18
C SER A 15 -19.52 -33.73 8.98
N CYS A 16 -20.28 -34.54 9.71
CA CYS A 16 -21.74 -34.62 9.63
C CYS A 16 -22.42 -33.28 9.96
N VAL A 17 -23.29 -32.82 9.07
CA VAL A 17 -24.33 -31.82 9.37
C VAL A 17 -25.65 -32.56 9.49
N ILE A 18 -26.27 -32.54 10.67
CA ILE A 18 -27.66 -32.95 10.86
C ILE A 18 -28.50 -31.68 10.96
N LEU A 19 -29.42 -31.49 10.00
CA LEU A 19 -30.42 -30.43 10.01
C LEU A 19 -31.76 -31.03 10.47
N GLN A 20 -32.34 -30.48 11.55
CA GLN A 20 -33.76 -30.64 11.82
C GLN A 20 -34.37 -29.28 12.17
N THR A 21 -35.46 -28.95 11.47
CA THR A 21 -36.19 -27.68 11.59
C THR A 21 -37.36 -27.83 12.56
N GLN A 22 -37.43 -26.99 13.59
CA GLN A 22 -38.67 -26.36 14.07
C GLN A 22 -38.35 -25.08 14.85
N GLY A 23 -38.88 -23.93 14.41
CA GLY A 23 -38.99 -22.72 15.23
C GLY A 23 -37.86 -21.71 15.08
N LYS A 24 -38.21 -20.55 14.53
CA LYS A 24 -37.41 -19.31 14.36
C LYS A 24 -36.53 -18.97 15.59
N GLN A 25 -35.19 -19.09 15.47
CA GLN A 25 -34.13 -18.17 15.93
C GLN A 25 -32.74 -18.87 15.84
N TRP A 26 -31.74 -18.21 15.25
CA TRP A 26 -30.37 -18.74 15.15
C TRP A 26 -29.60 -18.47 16.43
N ILE A 27 -29.01 -19.50 17.05
CA ILE A 27 -28.04 -19.36 18.15
C ILE A 27 -26.84 -20.25 17.81
N LEU A 28 -25.66 -19.64 17.72
CA LEU A 28 -24.39 -20.38 17.68
C LEU A 28 -24.16 -20.96 19.07
N VAL A 29 -24.09 -22.28 19.17
CA VAL A 29 -23.69 -22.97 20.41
C VAL A 29 -22.36 -23.65 20.11
N ASP A 30 -21.27 -23.07 20.60
CA ASP A 30 -19.95 -23.68 20.54
C ASP A 30 -19.97 -24.98 21.37
N SER A 31 -19.60 -26.08 20.72
CA SER A 31 -19.35 -27.35 21.40
C SER A 31 -17.90 -27.38 21.88
N PRO A 32 -17.64 -27.79 23.13
CA PRO A 32 -16.29 -27.77 23.69
C PRO A 32 -15.53 -29.02 23.23
N SER A 33 -14.41 -28.85 22.52
CA SER A 33 -13.22 -29.70 22.68
C SER A 33 -12.13 -29.36 21.66
N SER A 34 -11.24 -28.43 22.01
CA SER A 34 -9.82 -28.62 21.69
C SER A 34 -9.22 -29.45 22.82
N LYS A 35 -8.66 -30.61 22.46
CA LYS A 35 -7.73 -31.32 23.34
C LYS A 35 -6.42 -30.54 23.29
N GLU A 36 -6.11 -29.82 24.36
CA GLU A 36 -4.82 -29.15 24.53
C GLU A 36 -3.80 -30.07 25.21
N ASP A 37 -2.57 -29.87 24.74
CA ASP A 37 -1.29 -30.51 25.03
C ASP A 37 -0.90 -30.40 26.53
N PRO A 38 -0.42 -31.47 27.22
CA PRO A 38 -0.25 -31.46 28.67
C PRO A 38 1.06 -30.82 29.20
N SER A 39 1.70 -29.91 28.46
CA SER A 39 2.91 -29.21 28.94
C SER A 39 2.78 -27.71 29.24
N GLU A 40 1.60 -27.10 29.11
CA GLU A 40 1.44 -25.70 29.51
C GLU A 40 1.16 -25.53 31.01
N ARG A 41 2.14 -24.92 31.67
CA ARG A 41 2.12 -24.41 33.04
C ARG A 41 0.84 -23.62 33.29
N LYS A 42 -0.03 -24.15 34.16
CA LYS A 42 -1.20 -23.53 34.83
C LYS A 42 -1.17 -21.99 34.75
N LEU A 43 -1.88 -21.42 33.77
CA LEU A 43 -2.05 -19.97 33.63
C LEU A 43 -2.80 -19.46 34.85
N VAL A 44 -2.15 -18.62 35.65
CA VAL A 44 -2.79 -17.99 36.80
C VAL A 44 -3.74 -16.93 36.25
N ALA A 45 -5.03 -17.04 36.59
CA ALA A 45 -6.12 -16.26 35.98
C ALA A 45 -5.92 -14.74 36.05
N HIS A 46 -5.09 -14.29 36.99
CA HIS A 46 -4.79 -12.89 37.25
C HIS A 46 -3.81 -12.31 36.20
N CYS A 47 -2.96 -13.14 35.59
CA CYS A 47 -1.94 -12.77 34.58
C CYS A 47 -2.47 -12.40 33.18
N ARG A 48 -3.79 -12.25 32.96
CA ARG A 48 -4.42 -11.92 31.67
C ARG A 48 -5.78 -11.22 31.83
N ASP A 49 -6.02 -10.61 33.00
CA ASP A 49 -7.34 -10.04 33.32
C ASP A 49 -7.44 -8.53 33.03
N GLY A 50 -6.39 -7.94 32.43
CA GLY A 50 -6.33 -6.54 32.06
C GLY A 50 -6.09 -5.62 33.26
N LYS A 51 -5.76 -6.16 34.43
CA LYS A 51 -5.57 -5.39 35.66
C LYS A 51 -4.31 -5.83 36.37
N LYS A 52 -3.46 -4.86 36.70
CA LYS A 52 -2.31 -5.08 37.57
C LYS A 52 -2.72 -5.61 38.95
N ASN A 53 -2.58 -6.91 39.18
CA ASN A 53 -2.96 -7.56 40.43
C ASN A 53 -2.08 -8.79 40.75
N GLY A 54 -2.30 -9.43 41.90
CA GLY A 54 -1.45 -10.55 42.33
C GLY A 54 0.03 -10.17 42.50
N ASP A 55 0.94 -10.98 41.97
CA ASP A 55 2.41 -10.76 42.00
C ASP A 55 2.98 -9.99 40.81
N GLU A 56 2.13 -9.45 39.94
CA GLU A 56 2.53 -8.74 38.73
C GLU A 56 3.35 -7.47 38.99
N THR A 57 4.29 -7.21 38.08
CA THR A 57 5.08 -5.97 38.10
C THR A 57 4.59 -4.93 37.09
N ASP A 58 3.92 -5.35 36.02
CA ASP A 58 3.06 -4.52 35.18
C ASP A 58 1.77 -5.26 34.78
N THR A 59 0.79 -4.58 34.20
CA THR A 59 -0.51 -5.18 33.87
C THR A 59 -0.34 -6.50 33.09
N ASP A 60 -0.80 -7.61 33.66
CA ASP A 60 -0.75 -8.95 33.09
C ASP A 60 0.67 -9.52 32.86
N CYS A 61 1.72 -8.94 33.47
CA CYS A 61 3.10 -9.42 33.32
C CYS A 61 4.02 -9.20 34.55
N GLY A 62 5.10 -9.97 34.58
CA GLY A 62 6.14 -9.94 35.61
C GLY A 62 5.74 -10.65 36.91
N GLY A 63 6.65 -10.70 37.87
CA GLY A 63 6.47 -11.54 39.05
C GLY A 63 6.89 -12.99 38.80
N LEU A 64 6.57 -13.89 39.73
CA LEU A 64 7.02 -15.28 39.68
C LEU A 64 6.09 -16.18 38.86
N LYS A 65 4.83 -15.77 38.71
CA LYS A 65 3.76 -16.61 38.16
C LYS A 65 3.28 -16.18 36.78
N CYS A 66 3.55 -14.94 36.37
CA CYS A 66 3.14 -14.41 35.06
C CYS A 66 4.28 -14.45 34.05
N ALA A 67 3.95 -14.22 32.77
CA ALA A 67 4.95 -14.07 31.72
C ALA A 67 5.81 -12.82 31.98
N LYS A 68 7.06 -12.83 31.52
CA LYS A 68 7.97 -11.69 31.64
C LYS A 68 7.43 -10.49 30.85
N CYS A 69 7.65 -9.28 31.36
CA CYS A 69 7.21 -8.03 30.77
C CYS A 69 8.10 -7.60 29.58
N ASN A 70 7.46 -7.03 28.54
CA ASN A 70 8.15 -6.42 27.41
C ASN A 70 8.89 -5.13 27.82
N ASP A 71 9.74 -4.64 26.92
CA ASP A 71 10.47 -3.40 27.14
C ASP A 71 9.53 -2.21 27.37
N THR A 72 9.99 -1.22 28.14
CA THR A 72 9.27 -0.06 28.65
C THR A 72 8.20 -0.34 29.74
N MET A 73 7.80 -1.60 29.94
CA MET A 73 6.89 -2.02 31.02
C MET A 73 7.59 -2.04 32.37
N ARG A 74 6.82 -1.99 33.45
CA ARG A 74 7.30 -1.87 34.83
C ARG A 74 7.81 -3.19 35.37
N CYS A 75 8.91 -3.12 36.11
CA CYS A 75 9.55 -4.27 36.76
C CYS A 75 9.96 -3.92 38.18
N LYS A 76 10.15 -4.95 39.01
CA LYS A 76 10.77 -4.83 40.34
C LYS A 76 12.15 -5.46 40.37
N ASN A 77 12.32 -6.58 39.68
CA ASN A 77 13.53 -7.37 39.55
C ASN A 77 13.89 -7.57 38.07
N HIS A 78 15.14 -7.92 37.83
CA HIS A 78 15.68 -8.23 36.51
C HIS A 78 14.88 -9.35 35.82
N ASP A 79 14.54 -10.41 36.55
CA ASP A 79 13.78 -11.56 36.02
C ASP A 79 12.35 -11.24 35.57
N ASP A 80 11.79 -10.09 35.99
CA ASP A 80 10.46 -9.66 35.56
C ASP A 80 10.44 -9.24 34.09
N CYS A 81 11.60 -8.94 33.48
CA CYS A 81 11.72 -8.43 32.13
C CYS A 81 12.10 -9.52 31.14
N LEU A 82 11.56 -9.45 29.92
CA LEU A 82 11.97 -10.32 28.82
C LEU A 82 13.46 -10.16 28.54
N SER A 83 13.96 -8.92 28.60
CA SER A 83 15.39 -8.56 28.54
C SER A 83 16.21 -9.07 29.73
N SER A 84 15.56 -9.54 30.79
CA SER A 84 16.18 -9.82 32.09
C SER A 84 16.89 -8.60 32.70
N TYR A 85 16.51 -7.38 32.29
CA TYR A 85 17.10 -6.13 32.77
C TYR A 85 16.06 -5.10 33.20
N CYS A 86 16.08 -4.77 34.50
CA CYS A 86 15.17 -3.83 35.11
C CYS A 86 15.93 -2.59 35.59
N LYS A 87 15.80 -1.47 34.87
CA LYS A 87 16.43 -0.19 35.23
C LYS A 87 15.37 0.87 35.48
N ASN A 88 15.52 1.63 36.56
CA ASN A 88 14.57 2.68 36.95
C ASN A 88 13.10 2.18 37.01
N LYS A 89 12.90 0.94 37.45
CA LYS A 89 11.59 0.27 37.54
C LYS A 89 10.88 0.07 36.19
N LYS A 90 11.63 0.07 35.08
CA LYS A 90 11.15 -0.30 33.74
C LYS A 90 12.09 -1.31 33.09
N CYS A 91 11.53 -2.24 32.35
CA CYS A 91 12.26 -3.12 31.46
C CYS A 91 12.88 -2.27 30.36
N SER A 92 14.16 -2.45 30.12
CA SER A 92 14.91 -1.69 29.11
C SER A 92 15.93 -2.61 28.45
N ILE A 93 16.23 -2.29 27.19
CA ILE A 93 17.26 -2.95 26.37
C ILE A 93 18.35 -1.97 25.92
N LEU A 94 18.19 -0.67 26.16
CA LEU A 94 18.99 0.37 25.50
C LEU A 94 20.32 0.72 26.18
N GLU A 95 20.54 0.31 27.43
CA GLU A 95 21.67 0.81 28.22
C GLU A 95 22.80 -0.20 28.40
N THR A 96 22.86 -1.24 27.57
CA THR A 96 23.99 -2.19 27.56
C THR A 96 24.73 -2.24 26.23
N CYS A 97 24.05 -2.18 25.08
CA CYS A 97 24.71 -2.22 23.76
C CYS A 97 25.54 -0.96 23.39
N GLU A 98 25.86 -0.08 24.35
CA GLU A 98 26.69 1.12 24.18
C GLU A 98 27.46 1.46 25.48
N ASP A 99 27.54 0.52 26.44
CA ASP A 99 28.11 0.76 27.77
C ASP A 99 29.60 0.36 27.89
N ASN A 100 30.21 -0.04 26.77
CA ASN A 100 31.61 -0.44 26.64
C ASN A 100 32.00 -1.64 27.51
N ILE A 101 31.03 -2.44 27.96
CA ILE A 101 31.30 -3.66 28.72
C ILE A 101 30.54 -4.85 28.12
N LYS A 102 31.26 -5.91 27.72
CA LYS A 102 30.63 -7.14 27.23
C LYS A 102 29.72 -7.76 28.30
N ASN A 103 28.41 -7.57 28.18
CA ASN A 103 27.43 -8.04 29.15
C ASN A 103 26.14 -8.59 28.50
N GLN A 104 25.27 -9.20 29.29
CA GLN A 104 24.02 -9.80 28.83
C GLN A 104 24.18 -10.75 27.62
N ASP A 105 23.54 -10.44 26.48
CA ASP A 105 23.52 -11.25 25.26
C ASP A 105 24.57 -10.80 24.22
N GLU A 106 25.47 -9.88 24.59
CA GLU A 106 26.53 -9.41 23.70
C GLU A 106 27.56 -10.48 23.38
N LEU A 107 27.93 -10.55 22.11
CA LEU A 107 28.95 -11.47 21.62
C LEU A 107 30.33 -10.81 21.59
N ASP A 108 30.38 -9.51 21.34
CA ASP A 108 31.53 -8.64 21.58
C ASP A 108 31.03 -7.35 22.24
N VAL A 109 31.94 -6.55 22.79
CA VAL A 109 31.59 -5.29 23.50
C VAL A 109 30.63 -4.47 22.64
N ASP A 110 29.42 -4.23 23.17
CA ASP A 110 28.36 -3.42 22.59
C ASP A 110 27.74 -3.95 21.28
N CYS A 111 27.98 -5.22 20.90
CA CYS A 111 27.46 -5.76 19.64
C CYS A 111 27.20 -7.28 19.63
N GLY A 112 26.37 -7.71 18.67
CA GLY A 112 26.02 -9.11 18.43
C GLY A 112 24.94 -9.65 19.36
N GLY A 113 24.60 -10.93 19.19
CA GLY A 113 23.49 -11.54 19.93
C GLY A 113 22.14 -11.20 19.33
N ARG A 114 21.06 -11.48 20.06
CA ARG A 114 19.69 -11.29 19.55
C ARG A 114 19.18 -9.87 19.72
N VAL A 115 19.80 -9.10 20.61
CA VAL A 115 19.26 -7.83 21.11
C VAL A 115 20.10 -6.64 20.64
N CYS A 116 21.41 -6.77 20.52
CA CYS A 116 22.30 -5.66 20.16
C CYS A 116 22.52 -5.53 18.63
N PRO A 117 22.96 -4.36 18.15
CA PRO A 117 23.35 -4.17 16.76
C PRO A 117 24.41 -5.19 16.32
N LYS A 118 24.43 -5.49 15.02
CA LYS A 118 25.43 -6.40 14.46
C LYS A 118 26.84 -5.82 14.63
N CYS A 119 27.80 -6.72 14.86
CA CYS A 119 29.19 -6.41 15.04
C CYS A 119 29.90 -6.01 13.74
N GLU A 120 30.79 -5.02 13.83
CA GLU A 120 31.73 -4.65 12.76
C GLU A 120 32.80 -5.73 12.53
N ASP A 121 33.54 -5.62 11.43
CA ASP A 121 34.62 -6.55 11.11
C ASP A 121 35.67 -6.59 12.23
N ARG A 122 36.24 -7.79 12.43
CA ARG A 122 37.20 -8.18 13.48
C ARG A 122 36.62 -8.34 14.89
N LYS A 123 35.32 -8.18 15.05
CA LYS A 123 34.61 -8.45 16.31
C LYS A 123 34.22 -9.91 16.43
N TYR A 124 34.08 -10.39 17.66
CA TYR A 124 33.64 -11.76 17.93
C TYR A 124 32.20 -11.97 17.49
N CYS A 125 31.94 -13.09 16.83
CA CYS A 125 30.63 -13.52 16.41
C CYS A 125 30.45 -15.01 16.70
N ARG A 126 29.19 -15.45 16.77
CA ARG A 126 28.86 -16.88 16.88
C ARG A 126 28.28 -17.39 15.56
N GLU A 127 27.48 -16.55 14.91
CA GLU A 127 26.71 -16.84 13.71
C GLU A 127 26.79 -15.65 12.74
N ASN A 128 26.51 -15.91 11.47
CA ASN A 128 26.55 -14.91 10.41
C ASN A 128 25.64 -13.70 10.68
N CYS A 129 24.49 -13.90 11.33
CA CYS A 129 23.58 -12.81 11.67
C CYS A 129 24.13 -11.82 12.70
N ASP A 130 25.23 -12.17 13.38
CA ASP A 130 25.89 -11.30 14.36
C ASP A 130 26.80 -10.25 13.71
N CYS A 131 27.14 -10.39 12.41
CA CYS A 131 28.09 -9.51 11.72
C CYS A 131 27.40 -8.55 10.74
N LEU A 132 27.85 -7.30 10.67
CA LEU A 132 27.41 -6.35 9.64
C LEU A 132 27.70 -6.86 8.23
N SER A 133 28.83 -7.56 8.06
CA SER A 133 29.19 -8.27 6.83
C SER A 133 28.34 -9.52 6.55
N ASN A 134 27.47 -9.91 7.49
CA ASN A 134 26.80 -11.20 7.55
C ASN A 134 27.74 -12.42 7.49
N THR A 135 29.03 -12.23 7.78
CA THR A 135 30.05 -13.26 7.59
C THR A 135 30.82 -13.47 8.89
N CYS A 136 30.54 -14.58 9.58
CA CYS A 136 31.27 -14.99 10.76
C CYS A 136 32.23 -16.13 10.39
N HIS A 137 33.52 -15.84 10.29
CA HIS A 137 34.55 -16.83 9.96
C HIS A 137 35.53 -17.00 11.14
N ASN A 138 35.72 -18.24 11.60
CA ASN A 138 36.54 -18.55 12.79
C ASN A 138 36.20 -17.66 14.00
N ASN A 139 34.91 -17.53 14.31
CA ASN A 139 34.35 -16.69 15.39
C ASN A 139 34.69 -15.20 15.28
N THR A 140 35.03 -14.71 14.08
CA THR A 140 35.37 -13.32 13.82
C THR A 140 34.57 -12.79 12.63
N CYS A 141 33.97 -11.62 12.76
CA CYS A 141 33.33 -10.95 11.64
C CYS A 141 34.38 -10.58 10.60
N VAL A 142 34.21 -11.03 9.35
CA VAL A 142 35.15 -10.74 8.26
C VAL A 142 34.44 -10.04 7.11
N SER A 143 35.16 -9.17 6.40
CA SER A 143 34.68 -8.57 5.17
C SER A 143 34.72 -9.61 4.04
N ALA A 144 33.61 -9.70 3.31
CA ALA A 144 33.43 -10.50 2.13
C ALA A 144 34.17 -9.89 0.91
N GLU A 145 35.51 -9.82 0.95
CA GLU A 145 36.33 -9.18 -0.09
C GLU A 145 36.20 -9.85 -1.48
N THR A 146 35.73 -11.09 -1.55
CA THR A 146 35.51 -11.83 -2.81
C THR A 146 34.07 -11.76 -3.33
N CYS A 147 33.10 -11.31 -2.54
CA CYS A 147 31.68 -11.37 -2.93
C CYS A 147 31.21 -10.14 -3.71
N LYS A 148 32.13 -9.48 -4.44
CA LYS A 148 31.91 -8.32 -5.33
C LYS A 148 32.98 -8.25 -6.42
N ASP A 149 33.68 -9.36 -6.67
CA ASP A 149 34.82 -9.41 -7.59
C ASP A 149 34.44 -9.92 -8.99
N GLU A 150 33.14 -10.12 -9.24
CA GLU A 150 32.54 -10.60 -10.49
C GLU A 150 33.01 -12.00 -10.89
N ILE A 151 33.59 -12.77 -9.97
CA ILE A 151 34.11 -14.10 -10.21
C ILE A 151 33.51 -15.07 -9.21
N LYS A 152 32.84 -16.12 -9.71
CA LYS A 152 32.38 -17.23 -8.86
C LYS A 152 33.55 -17.94 -8.18
N ASN A 153 33.82 -17.60 -6.91
CA ASN A 153 34.94 -18.15 -6.16
C ASN A 153 34.58 -18.46 -4.70
N GLN A 154 35.53 -19.08 -3.99
CA GLN A 154 35.28 -19.65 -2.66
C GLN A 154 34.07 -20.59 -2.64
N ASP A 155 33.08 -20.33 -1.78
CA ASP A 155 31.87 -21.14 -1.60
C ASP A 155 30.61 -20.50 -2.21
N GLU A 156 30.78 -19.50 -3.07
CA GLU A 156 29.69 -18.88 -3.82
C GLU A 156 28.87 -19.89 -4.60
N THR A 157 27.56 -19.68 -4.61
CA THR A 157 26.64 -20.54 -5.37
C THR A 157 26.25 -19.92 -6.70
N ASP A 158 26.30 -18.59 -6.80
CA ASP A 158 26.38 -17.82 -8.05
C ASP A 158 27.41 -16.68 -7.90
N VAL A 159 27.80 -16.04 -8.99
CA VAL A 159 28.82 -14.96 -8.97
C VAL A 159 28.47 -13.92 -7.91
N ASP A 160 29.39 -13.70 -6.96
CA ASP A 160 29.30 -12.73 -5.86
C ASP A 160 28.15 -12.95 -4.86
N CYS A 161 27.51 -14.12 -4.87
CA CYS A 161 26.39 -14.40 -3.98
C CYS A 161 26.20 -15.88 -3.59
N GLY A 162 25.50 -16.06 -2.47
CA GLY A 162 25.15 -17.36 -1.91
C GLY A 162 26.31 -18.04 -1.20
N GLY A 163 26.14 -19.32 -0.86
CA GLY A 163 27.09 -20.01 0.00
C GLY A 163 26.96 -19.56 1.44
N SER A 164 27.99 -19.85 2.24
CA SER A 164 28.08 -19.49 3.65
C SER A 164 28.77 -18.15 3.91
N ILE A 165 29.50 -17.63 2.92
CA ILE A 165 30.32 -16.41 3.04
C ILE A 165 29.65 -15.20 2.38
N CYS A 166 29.00 -15.35 1.22
CA CYS A 166 28.51 -14.21 0.45
C CYS A 166 27.05 -13.81 0.75
N PRO A 167 26.65 -12.57 0.42
CA PRO A 167 25.26 -12.15 0.50
C PRO A 167 24.34 -13.10 -0.28
N LYS A 168 23.10 -13.23 0.17
CA LYS A 168 22.15 -14.11 -0.50
C LYS A 168 21.91 -13.67 -1.95
N CYS A 169 21.73 -14.64 -2.82
CA CYS A 169 21.43 -14.48 -4.22
C CYS A 169 19.97 -14.06 -4.46
N GLU A 170 19.78 -13.17 -5.42
CA GLU A 170 18.45 -12.78 -5.93
C GLU A 170 17.75 -13.93 -6.66
N ASP A 171 16.46 -13.77 -6.93
CA ASP A 171 15.70 -14.76 -7.69
C ASP A 171 16.34 -15.01 -9.07
N SER A 172 16.24 -16.23 -9.57
CA SER A 172 16.86 -16.75 -10.81
C SER A 172 18.38 -17.01 -10.76
N LYS A 173 19.07 -16.62 -9.69
CA LYS A 173 20.50 -16.95 -9.48
C LYS A 173 20.69 -18.39 -9.01
N LYS A 174 21.90 -18.91 -9.17
CA LYS A 174 22.27 -20.27 -8.75
C LYS A 174 22.37 -20.40 -7.24
N CYS A 175 21.95 -21.54 -6.73
CA CYS A 175 21.95 -21.87 -5.31
C CYS A 175 22.22 -23.36 -5.10
N THR A 176 22.54 -23.71 -3.86
CA THR A 176 22.65 -25.08 -3.37
C THR A 176 21.75 -25.34 -2.15
N SER A 177 21.30 -24.28 -1.47
CA SER A 177 20.39 -24.34 -0.33
C SER A 177 19.43 -23.14 -0.28
N ASP A 178 18.30 -23.28 0.42
CA ASP A 178 17.35 -22.17 0.65
C ASP A 178 18.01 -20.97 1.37
N CYS A 179 19.08 -21.20 2.14
CA CYS A 179 19.80 -20.13 2.81
C CYS A 179 20.56 -19.21 1.83
N ASP A 180 20.83 -19.69 0.62
CA ASP A 180 21.54 -18.93 -0.42
C ASP A 180 20.62 -17.89 -1.07
N CYS A 181 19.30 -17.93 -0.87
CA CYS A 181 18.34 -17.10 -1.58
C CYS A 181 17.77 -15.96 -0.72
N VAL A 182 17.69 -14.76 -1.29
CA VAL A 182 17.09 -13.60 -0.62
C VAL A 182 15.62 -13.85 -0.30
N GLY A 183 15.10 -13.20 0.75
CA GLY A 183 13.65 -13.13 1.01
C GLY A 183 12.91 -14.46 1.01
N ASN A 184 13.19 -15.39 1.94
CA ASN A 184 12.57 -16.73 2.07
C ASN A 184 12.41 -17.54 0.76
N SER A 185 13.03 -17.14 -0.35
CA SER A 185 13.04 -17.89 -1.60
C SER A 185 13.61 -19.30 -1.39
N ALA A 186 13.10 -20.27 -2.13
CA ALA A 186 13.53 -21.66 -2.05
C ALA A 186 14.57 -21.95 -3.13
N CYS A 187 15.53 -22.82 -2.82
CA CYS A 187 16.46 -23.31 -3.81
C CYS A 187 15.89 -24.55 -4.51
N VAL A 188 15.35 -24.36 -5.71
CA VAL A 188 14.72 -25.43 -6.50
C VAL A 188 15.50 -25.62 -7.78
N ASN A 189 15.94 -26.87 -8.05
CA ASN A 189 16.76 -27.20 -9.22
C ASN A 189 18.02 -26.33 -9.37
N ASN A 190 18.69 -26.05 -8.24
CA ASN A 190 19.87 -25.19 -8.15
C ASN A 190 19.63 -23.73 -8.60
N THR A 191 18.39 -23.25 -8.50
CA THR A 191 18.04 -21.86 -8.80
C THR A 191 17.13 -21.29 -7.72
N CYS A 192 17.41 -20.08 -7.26
CA CYS A 192 16.57 -19.36 -6.32
C CYS A 192 15.23 -19.04 -6.96
N VAL A 193 14.16 -19.58 -6.40
CA VAL A 193 12.79 -19.30 -6.83
C VAL A 193 12.00 -18.67 -5.68
N PRO A 194 11.16 -17.66 -5.96
CA PRO A 194 10.35 -17.01 -4.95
C PRO A 194 9.42 -18.01 -4.25
N LYS A 195 9.36 -17.91 -2.92
CA LYS A 195 8.49 -18.74 -2.08
C LYS A 195 7.35 -17.90 -1.54
N CYS A 196 6.13 -18.43 -1.66
CA CYS A 196 4.92 -17.85 -1.11
C CYS A 196 4.42 -18.74 0.02
N THR A 197 4.26 -18.17 1.22
CA THR A 197 3.70 -18.85 2.39
C THR A 197 2.60 -17.96 2.98
N PRO A 198 1.31 -18.27 2.75
CA PRO A 198 0.77 -19.49 2.13
C PRO A 198 1.04 -19.59 0.62
N GLU A 199 1.00 -20.80 0.07
CA GLU A 199 1.15 -21.01 -1.37
C GLU A 199 0.04 -20.31 -2.16
N CYS A 200 0.36 -19.87 -3.38
CA CYS A 200 -0.60 -19.33 -4.33
C CYS A 200 -1.61 -20.42 -4.72
N LYS A 201 -2.91 -20.13 -4.59
CA LYS A 201 -4.01 -21.02 -4.94
C LYS A 201 -4.41 -20.84 -6.41
N ASN A 202 -5.25 -21.73 -6.91
CA ASN A 202 -5.90 -21.63 -8.23
C ASN A 202 -4.89 -21.38 -9.38
N ASP A 203 -3.81 -22.15 -9.38
CA ASP A 203 -2.71 -22.10 -10.36
C ASP A 203 -1.93 -20.77 -10.40
N GLY A 204 -2.06 -19.93 -9.37
CA GLY A 204 -1.25 -18.72 -9.23
C GLY A 204 0.24 -19.03 -9.12
N ILE A 205 1.07 -18.16 -9.72
CA ILE A 205 2.53 -18.29 -9.74
C ILE A 205 3.12 -17.33 -8.71
N CYS A 206 3.99 -17.82 -7.82
CA CYS A 206 4.74 -16.95 -6.92
C CYS A 206 5.80 -16.21 -7.75
N VAL A 207 5.74 -14.88 -7.77
CA VAL A 207 6.65 -14.05 -8.58
C VAL A 207 7.62 -13.21 -7.73
N ALA A 208 7.32 -13.08 -6.44
CA ALA A 208 8.21 -12.50 -5.43
C ALA A 208 7.77 -13.00 -4.04
N HIS A 209 8.54 -12.66 -2.99
CA HIS A 209 8.24 -13.06 -1.61
C HIS A 209 6.78 -12.73 -1.20
N ASN A 210 5.97 -13.75 -0.98
CA ASN A 210 4.53 -13.63 -0.66
C ASN A 210 3.71 -12.79 -1.67
N VAL A 211 4.16 -12.72 -2.92
CA VAL A 211 3.43 -12.05 -4.01
C VAL A 211 3.05 -13.09 -5.06
N CYS A 212 1.75 -13.38 -5.13
CA CYS A 212 1.17 -14.27 -6.10
C CYS A 212 0.70 -13.50 -7.34
N ASN A 213 1.14 -13.95 -8.52
CA ASN A 213 0.54 -13.60 -9.79
C ASN A 213 -0.60 -14.59 -10.09
N CYS A 214 -1.84 -14.12 -10.09
CA CYS A 214 -3.01 -14.98 -10.17
C CYS A 214 -3.40 -15.31 -11.60
N THR A 215 -3.84 -16.55 -11.81
CA THR A 215 -4.49 -16.98 -13.04
C THR A 215 -5.77 -16.19 -13.28
N ALA A 216 -6.13 -16.00 -14.55
CA ALA A 216 -7.33 -15.27 -14.93
C ALA A 216 -8.58 -15.77 -14.19
N GLY A 217 -9.39 -14.84 -13.68
CA GLY A 217 -10.58 -15.14 -12.88
C GLY A 217 -10.33 -15.32 -11.37
N PHE A 218 -9.08 -15.20 -10.91
CA PHE A 218 -8.72 -15.26 -9.49
C PHE A 218 -7.96 -14.02 -9.03
N SER A 219 -8.12 -13.66 -7.75
CA SER A 219 -7.49 -12.50 -7.10
C SER A 219 -7.30 -12.76 -5.60
N GLY A 220 -6.70 -11.79 -4.91
CA GLY A 220 -6.37 -11.90 -3.48
C GLY A 220 -4.89 -12.21 -3.26
N PRO A 221 -4.37 -12.00 -2.05
CA PRO A 221 -2.95 -12.21 -1.70
C PRO A 221 -2.41 -13.60 -2.04
N THR A 222 -3.27 -14.62 -2.03
CA THR A 222 -2.92 -15.99 -2.41
C THR A 222 -3.78 -16.51 -3.56
N CYS A 223 -4.39 -15.62 -4.37
CA CYS A 223 -5.30 -16.00 -5.46
C CYS A 223 -6.53 -16.81 -4.99
N GLU A 224 -6.95 -16.62 -3.74
CA GLU A 224 -8.02 -17.40 -3.11
C GLU A 224 -9.43 -16.94 -3.49
N VAL A 225 -9.57 -15.75 -4.09
CA VAL A 225 -10.86 -15.13 -4.39
C VAL A 225 -11.18 -15.28 -5.87
N GLN A 226 -12.29 -15.94 -6.19
CA GLN A 226 -12.84 -15.98 -7.55
C GLN A 226 -13.45 -14.62 -7.91
N SER A 227 -12.88 -13.92 -8.89
CA SER A 227 -13.26 -12.56 -9.27
C SER A 227 -14.37 -12.56 -10.31
N ILE A 228 -15.53 -11.97 -9.99
CA ILE A 228 -16.75 -12.07 -10.82
C ILE A 228 -17.06 -10.78 -11.60
N GLY A 229 -16.08 -9.95 -12.04
CA GLY A 229 -16.51 -8.78 -12.84
C GLY A 229 -15.54 -7.78 -13.46
N LEU A 230 -14.26 -7.71 -13.11
CA LEU A 230 -13.31 -6.78 -13.79
C LEU A 230 -11.90 -7.37 -14.02
N CYS A 231 -11.63 -8.55 -13.47
CA CYS A 231 -10.35 -9.26 -13.62
C CYS A 231 -10.46 -10.41 -14.63
N HIS A 232 -11.51 -10.37 -15.45
CA HIS A 232 -11.74 -11.29 -16.54
C HIS A 232 -11.24 -10.60 -17.81
N ASP A 233 -10.24 -11.23 -18.40
CA ASP A 233 -9.86 -11.14 -19.81
C ASP A 233 -8.69 -10.25 -20.21
N ASN A 234 -7.86 -10.91 -21.01
CA ASN A 234 -6.69 -10.47 -21.74
C ASN A 234 -7.06 -9.50 -22.89
N ASP A 235 -8.03 -8.59 -22.69
CA ASP A 235 -8.56 -7.73 -23.78
C ASP A 235 -8.98 -6.30 -23.37
N THR A 236 -8.38 -5.71 -22.32
CA THR A 236 -8.43 -4.24 -22.09
C THR A 236 -7.09 -3.68 -21.62
N MET A 237 -5.99 -4.13 -22.24
CA MET A 237 -4.71 -3.44 -22.13
C MET A 237 -4.82 -2.01 -22.71
N GLY A 238 -4.92 -1.02 -21.83
CA GLY A 238 -4.47 0.36 -22.03
C GLY A 238 -5.41 1.39 -22.68
N THR A 239 -6.43 1.00 -23.46
CA THR A 239 -7.15 1.99 -24.31
C THR A 239 -8.51 2.45 -23.78
N THR A 240 -9.26 1.63 -23.06
CA THR A 240 -10.57 2.01 -22.51
C THR A 240 -10.48 2.34 -21.02
N PRO A 241 -10.93 3.53 -20.60
CA PRO A 241 -10.94 3.90 -19.19
C PRO A 241 -12.06 3.19 -18.42
N ILE A 242 -11.74 2.76 -17.19
CA ILE A 242 -12.69 2.20 -16.22
C ILE A 242 -13.60 3.30 -15.66
N LEU A 243 -13.04 4.48 -15.48
CA LEU A 243 -13.75 5.71 -15.17
C LEU A 243 -13.37 6.73 -16.22
N LEU A 244 -14.34 7.39 -16.83
CA LEU A 244 -14.13 8.56 -17.67
C LEU A 244 -15.21 9.61 -17.37
N VAL A 245 -14.80 10.82 -17.06
CA VAL A 245 -15.68 11.96 -16.84
C VAL A 245 -15.32 13.08 -17.80
N THR A 246 -16.20 13.29 -18.79
CA THR A 246 -16.10 14.34 -19.83
C THR A 246 -17.18 15.42 -19.67
N PHE A 247 -17.93 15.39 -18.56
CA PHE A 247 -18.98 16.35 -18.19
C PHE A 247 -20.15 16.55 -19.19
N ASP A 248 -20.35 15.61 -20.12
CA ASP A 248 -21.33 15.66 -21.21
C ASP A 248 -21.14 16.86 -22.16
N LYS A 249 -22.16 17.15 -22.98
CA LYS A 249 -22.18 18.26 -23.93
C LYS A 249 -23.53 18.94 -24.00
N GLY A 250 -23.58 20.18 -24.49
CA GLY A 250 -24.84 20.86 -24.71
C GLY A 250 -24.72 22.26 -25.30
N ALA A 251 -25.77 22.69 -26.00
CA ALA A 251 -25.82 24.01 -26.63
C ALA A 251 -25.71 25.19 -25.65
N PRO A 252 -26.34 25.18 -24.45
CA PRO A 252 -26.15 26.25 -23.48
C PRO A 252 -24.70 26.34 -23.03
N GLN A 253 -24.18 27.56 -22.85
CA GLN A 253 -22.80 27.74 -22.38
C GLN A 253 -22.57 27.15 -20.98
N PHE A 254 -23.59 27.12 -20.12
CA PHE A 254 -23.52 26.61 -18.75
C PHE A 254 -24.41 25.38 -18.60
N SER A 255 -23.82 24.25 -18.22
CA SER A 255 -24.59 23.03 -17.95
C SER A 255 -25.37 23.14 -16.65
N LYS A 256 -26.56 22.52 -16.63
CA LYS A 256 -27.37 22.35 -15.40
C LYS A 256 -27.05 21.06 -14.64
N MET A 257 -26.15 20.22 -15.18
CA MET A 257 -25.71 19.00 -14.51
C MET A 257 -25.01 19.32 -13.19
N THR A 258 -25.07 18.40 -12.24
CA THR A 258 -24.44 18.52 -10.91
C THR A 258 -23.34 17.47 -10.73
N PRO A 259 -22.36 17.69 -9.83
CA PRO A 259 -21.28 16.72 -9.58
C PRO A 259 -21.75 15.29 -9.30
N GLY A 260 -22.84 15.14 -8.55
CA GLY A 260 -23.40 13.83 -8.21
C GLY A 260 -23.87 13.03 -9.42
N GLN A 261 -24.25 13.68 -10.53
CA GLN A 261 -24.62 12.98 -11.78
C GLN A 261 -23.42 12.40 -12.51
N PHE A 262 -22.22 12.89 -12.21
CA PHE A 262 -20.94 12.36 -12.67
C PHE A 262 -20.23 11.55 -11.58
N ASN A 263 -20.96 11.13 -10.54
CA ASN A 263 -20.48 10.32 -9.41
C ASN A 263 -19.28 10.92 -8.66
N PHE A 264 -19.23 12.24 -8.50
CA PHE A 264 -18.23 12.89 -7.66
C PHE A 264 -18.81 13.99 -6.77
N SER A 265 -18.01 14.42 -5.81
CA SER A 265 -18.28 15.55 -4.93
C SER A 265 -17.15 16.57 -4.98
N THR A 266 -17.44 17.81 -4.60
CA THR A 266 -16.49 18.92 -4.53
C THR A 266 -16.85 19.85 -3.38
N THR A 267 -15.87 20.57 -2.83
CA THR A 267 -16.10 21.62 -1.84
C THR A 267 -16.52 22.95 -2.46
N TYR A 268 -16.43 23.08 -3.79
CA TYR A 268 -16.75 24.32 -4.51
C TYR A 268 -18.25 24.46 -4.76
N LYS A 269 -18.73 25.71 -4.83
CA LYS A 269 -20.15 26.02 -5.05
C LYS A 269 -20.46 26.23 -6.52
N GLN A 270 -21.42 25.47 -7.06
CA GLN A 270 -21.78 25.59 -8.46
C GLN A 270 -22.46 26.92 -8.80
N ARG A 271 -22.15 27.44 -9.99
CA ARG A 271 -22.83 28.57 -10.64
C ARG A 271 -23.25 28.17 -12.06
N PHE A 272 -24.27 28.87 -12.56
CA PHE A 272 -24.86 28.64 -13.89
C PHE A 272 -24.77 29.90 -14.76
N LYS A 273 -23.82 30.79 -14.46
CA LYS A 273 -23.66 32.10 -15.10
C LYS A 273 -22.21 32.61 -15.02
N PRO A 274 -21.82 33.61 -15.84
CA PRO A 274 -20.44 34.14 -15.95
C PRO A 274 -19.84 34.85 -14.72
N THR A 275 -20.41 34.66 -13.52
CA THR A 275 -19.96 35.31 -12.28
C THR A 275 -19.52 34.23 -11.31
N VAL A 276 -18.40 33.58 -11.60
CA VAL A 276 -17.73 32.70 -10.64
C VAL A 276 -16.77 33.55 -9.83
N GLU A 277 -17.04 33.63 -8.53
CA GLU A 277 -16.15 34.21 -7.54
C GLU A 277 -15.30 33.07 -6.95
N ASP A 278 -14.28 33.42 -6.18
CA ASP A 278 -13.45 32.48 -5.45
C ASP A 278 -14.32 31.47 -4.68
N GLY A 279 -13.97 30.19 -4.77
CA GLY A 279 -14.76 29.10 -4.19
C GLY A 279 -15.95 28.63 -5.02
N HIS A 280 -16.07 29.07 -6.29
CA HIS A 280 -17.11 28.62 -7.20
C HIS A 280 -16.59 27.83 -8.40
N PHE A 281 -17.47 27.01 -8.97
CA PHE A 281 -17.22 26.31 -10.22
C PHE A 281 -18.41 26.40 -11.18
N SER A 282 -18.21 26.05 -12.44
CA SER A 282 -19.26 25.88 -13.44
C SER A 282 -18.84 24.84 -14.47
N PHE A 283 -19.78 24.03 -14.94
CA PHE A 283 -19.59 23.25 -16.15
C PHE A 283 -19.89 24.14 -17.35
N ILE A 284 -18.88 24.38 -18.19
CA ILE A 284 -18.97 25.32 -19.31
C ILE A 284 -18.49 24.69 -20.61
N ASN A 285 -19.11 25.02 -21.74
CA ASN A 285 -18.67 24.51 -23.04
C ASN A 285 -17.65 25.40 -23.75
N SER A 286 -17.46 26.61 -23.22
CA SER A 286 -16.52 27.59 -23.74
C SER A 286 -16.15 28.58 -22.65
N VAL A 287 -14.85 28.86 -22.50
CA VAL A 287 -14.36 29.84 -21.52
C VAL A 287 -14.92 31.21 -21.89
N TYR A 288 -15.72 31.78 -21.00
CA TYR A 288 -16.33 33.10 -21.21
C TYR A 288 -15.37 34.21 -20.82
N LYS A 289 -15.72 35.43 -21.24
CA LYS A 289 -14.98 36.63 -20.89
C LYS A 289 -15.13 36.95 -19.40
N HIS A 290 -14.13 36.61 -18.62
CA HIS A 290 -14.06 36.96 -17.20
C HIS A 290 -13.63 38.42 -16.99
N TYR A 291 -13.89 38.94 -15.78
CA TYR A 291 -13.63 40.33 -15.42
C TYR A 291 -12.19 40.77 -15.80
N GLN A 292 -12.05 42.00 -16.29
CA GLN A 292 -10.78 42.59 -16.74
C GLN A 292 -9.99 41.80 -17.80
N HIS A 293 -10.60 40.84 -18.51
CA HIS A 293 -9.91 39.99 -19.51
C HIS A 293 -8.75 39.17 -18.92
N ALA A 294 -8.82 38.82 -17.63
CA ALA A 294 -7.79 38.02 -16.98
C ALA A 294 -7.69 36.61 -17.58
N TRP A 295 -8.81 36.07 -18.07
CA TRP A 295 -8.88 34.72 -18.64
C TRP A 295 -8.80 34.70 -20.16
N HIS A 296 -8.40 33.54 -20.70
CA HIS A 296 -8.64 33.16 -22.08
C HIS A 296 -10.15 33.21 -22.37
N THR A 297 -10.53 33.38 -23.64
CA THR A 297 -11.95 33.46 -24.04
C THR A 297 -12.15 32.65 -25.31
N GLY A 298 -13.25 31.89 -25.36
CA GLY A 298 -13.63 31.06 -26.50
C GLY A 298 -12.92 29.71 -26.59
N ALA A 299 -12.03 29.38 -25.65
CA ALA A 299 -11.45 28.04 -25.57
C ALA A 299 -12.54 27.02 -25.23
N THR A 300 -12.53 25.87 -25.91
CA THR A 300 -13.48 24.76 -25.72
C THR A 300 -12.89 23.69 -24.80
N ASP A 301 -13.69 22.67 -24.49
CA ASP A 301 -13.29 21.46 -23.78
C ASP A 301 -12.16 20.70 -24.50
N HIS A 302 -11.58 19.71 -23.83
CA HIS A 302 -10.50 18.88 -24.36
C HIS A 302 -11.02 17.66 -25.12
N THR A 303 -12.16 17.08 -24.69
CA THR A 303 -12.79 15.89 -25.30
C THR A 303 -12.93 16.04 -26.82
N GLY A 304 -13.17 17.26 -27.28
CA GLY A 304 -13.13 17.63 -28.69
C GLY A 304 -14.44 17.36 -29.42
N ASP A 305 -15.52 17.17 -28.67
CA ASP A 305 -16.87 17.09 -29.22
C ASP A 305 -17.52 18.47 -29.31
N THR A 306 -18.53 18.58 -30.18
CA THR A 306 -19.20 19.87 -30.39
C THR A 306 -19.99 20.26 -29.15
N ASN A 307 -19.60 21.38 -28.54
CA ASN A 307 -20.14 21.89 -27.28
C ASN A 307 -19.94 20.95 -26.08
N GLY A 308 -18.83 20.23 -26.03
CA GLY A 308 -18.41 19.49 -24.83
C GLY A 308 -18.26 20.42 -23.64
N TYR A 309 -18.66 19.96 -22.46
CA TYR A 309 -18.49 20.72 -21.23
C TYR A 309 -17.14 20.37 -20.58
N MET A 310 -16.55 21.37 -19.94
CA MET A 310 -15.40 21.24 -19.04
C MET A 310 -15.77 21.82 -17.68
N LEU A 311 -15.08 21.37 -16.63
CA LEU A 311 -15.20 21.93 -15.29
C LEU A 311 -14.28 23.14 -15.14
N LEU A 312 -14.85 24.33 -15.10
CA LEU A 312 -14.13 25.57 -14.76
C LEU A 312 -14.25 25.84 -13.27
N VAL A 313 -13.13 26.11 -12.61
CA VAL A 313 -13.07 26.44 -11.18
C VAL A 313 -12.32 27.75 -10.97
N ASN A 314 -12.94 28.67 -10.22
CA ASN A 314 -12.26 29.79 -9.61
C ASN A 314 -11.87 29.39 -8.19
N ALA A 315 -10.57 29.16 -7.98
CA ALA A 315 -10.09 28.47 -6.79
C ALA A 315 -10.08 29.40 -5.56
N ASP A 316 -10.63 28.92 -4.43
CA ASP A 316 -10.75 29.70 -3.21
C ASP A 316 -9.39 30.05 -2.59
N PHE A 317 -9.40 30.98 -1.62
CA PHE A 317 -8.24 31.30 -0.81
C PHE A 317 -7.74 30.11 0.01
N THR A 318 -8.67 29.28 0.46
CA THR A 318 -8.38 28.04 1.18
C THR A 318 -8.37 26.85 0.21
N PRO A 319 -7.39 25.94 0.31
CA PRO A 319 -7.36 24.71 -0.48
C PRO A 319 -8.67 23.93 -0.41
N GLY A 320 -9.33 23.76 -1.56
CA GLY A 320 -10.57 22.98 -1.70
C GLY A 320 -10.38 21.73 -2.57
N GLU A 321 -11.32 20.80 -2.46
CA GLU A 321 -11.39 19.59 -3.28
C GLU A 321 -12.08 19.93 -4.61
N PHE A 322 -11.34 19.97 -5.72
CA PHE A 322 -11.91 20.10 -7.06
C PHE A 322 -12.73 18.86 -7.44
N TYR A 323 -12.26 17.69 -7.03
CA TYR A 323 -12.89 16.42 -7.32
C TYR A 323 -12.63 15.43 -6.18
N LYS A 324 -13.68 14.71 -5.79
CA LYS A 324 -13.61 13.53 -4.93
C LYS A 324 -14.58 12.49 -5.44
N GLY A 325 -14.05 11.38 -5.95
CA GLY A 325 -14.82 10.24 -6.45
C GLY A 325 -14.38 8.94 -5.77
N GLN A 326 -15.32 8.02 -5.53
CA GLN A 326 -15.03 6.67 -5.06
C GLN A 326 -15.17 5.70 -6.22
N VAL A 327 -14.16 4.86 -6.42
CA VAL A 327 -14.19 3.80 -7.43
C VAL A 327 -14.23 2.46 -6.71
N GLU A 328 -14.99 1.52 -7.25
CA GLU A 328 -15.20 0.18 -6.70
C GLU A 328 -14.87 -0.89 -7.75
N ASN A 329 -14.85 -2.14 -7.33
CA ASN A 329 -14.56 -3.32 -8.15
C ASN A 329 -13.15 -3.33 -8.78
N LEU A 330 -12.18 -2.60 -8.22
CA LEU A 330 -10.80 -2.67 -8.67
C LEU A 330 -10.19 -4.06 -8.44
N CYS A 331 -9.30 -4.46 -9.34
CA CYS A 331 -8.51 -5.67 -9.18
C CYS A 331 -7.30 -5.36 -8.29
N VAL A 332 -7.32 -5.93 -7.10
CA VAL A 332 -6.22 -5.79 -6.13
C VAL A 332 -4.92 -6.29 -6.75
N GLY A 333 -3.83 -5.53 -6.58
CA GLY A 333 -2.52 -5.84 -7.15
C GLY A 333 -2.27 -5.30 -8.56
N LEU A 334 -3.31 -4.86 -9.29
CA LEU A 334 -3.11 -4.17 -10.57
C LEU A 334 -2.69 -2.72 -10.36
N ARG A 335 -1.86 -2.21 -11.29
CA ARG A 335 -1.45 -0.80 -11.35
C ARG A 335 -2.42 -0.02 -12.22
N TYR A 336 -2.87 1.11 -11.69
CA TYR A 336 -3.81 2.02 -12.33
C TYR A 336 -3.19 3.39 -12.55
N GLU A 337 -3.59 4.05 -13.63
CA GLU A 337 -3.36 5.46 -13.94
C GLU A 337 -4.61 6.25 -13.55
N PHE A 338 -4.47 7.21 -12.64
CA PHE A 338 -5.47 8.26 -12.40
C PHE A 338 -4.98 9.56 -13.06
N SER A 339 -5.66 10.00 -14.12
CA SER A 339 -5.25 11.17 -14.91
C SER A 339 -6.39 12.10 -15.29
N VAL A 340 -6.02 13.27 -15.78
CA VAL A 340 -6.92 14.38 -16.11
C VAL A 340 -6.22 15.34 -17.08
N TYR A 341 -6.98 16.07 -17.88
CA TYR A 341 -6.48 17.21 -18.64
C TYR A 341 -6.78 18.51 -17.88
N LEU A 342 -5.72 19.28 -17.63
CA LEU A 342 -5.79 20.57 -16.96
C LEU A 342 -5.30 21.67 -17.90
N ALA A 343 -5.91 22.85 -17.81
CA ALA A 343 -5.37 24.05 -18.41
C ALA A 343 -5.51 25.26 -17.49
N ASN A 344 -4.51 26.13 -17.54
CA ASN A 344 -4.54 27.41 -16.88
C ASN A 344 -5.41 28.37 -17.69
N VAL A 345 -6.47 28.91 -17.09
CA VAL A 345 -7.34 29.88 -17.80
C VAL A 345 -6.74 31.27 -17.84
N LEU A 346 -5.74 31.57 -17.01
CA LEU A 346 -5.13 32.89 -16.91
C LEU A 346 -4.31 33.20 -18.16
N ARG A 347 -4.39 34.45 -18.62
CA ARG A 347 -3.55 35.00 -19.71
C ARG A 347 -2.34 35.76 -19.20
N ARG A 348 -2.39 36.19 -17.94
CA ARG A 348 -1.42 37.07 -17.34
C ARG A 348 -0.41 36.27 -16.54
N THR A 349 0.86 36.66 -16.64
CA THR A 349 1.96 35.96 -15.96
C THR A 349 2.21 36.47 -14.55
N ASP A 350 1.55 37.56 -14.12
CA ASP A 350 1.71 38.22 -12.82
C ASP A 350 0.72 37.74 -11.75
N GLN A 351 -0.11 36.74 -12.08
CA GLN A 351 -1.10 36.14 -11.17
C GLN A 351 -0.63 34.78 -10.65
N ILE A 352 -1.24 34.34 -9.55
CA ILE A 352 -0.96 33.03 -8.97
C ILE A 352 -1.32 31.96 -10.01
N LYS A 353 -0.46 30.98 -10.22
CA LYS A 353 -0.75 29.88 -11.15
C LYS A 353 -1.51 28.78 -10.41
N PRO A 354 -2.51 28.14 -11.04
CA PRO A 354 -3.14 26.96 -10.48
C PRO A 354 -2.10 25.85 -10.28
N ASN A 355 -2.29 25.06 -9.24
CA ASN A 355 -1.49 23.90 -8.89
C ASN A 355 -2.44 22.88 -8.26
N VAL A 356 -2.30 21.62 -8.64
CA VAL A 356 -3.22 20.54 -8.26
C VAL A 356 -2.45 19.42 -7.56
N ARG A 357 -2.94 19.02 -6.40
CA ARG A 357 -2.48 17.84 -5.69
C ARG A 357 -3.44 16.69 -5.92
N PHE A 358 -2.92 15.61 -6.46
CA PHE A 358 -3.60 14.35 -6.68
C PHE A 358 -3.37 13.45 -5.47
N GLU A 359 -4.42 12.82 -4.97
CA GLU A 359 -4.32 11.84 -3.89
C GLU A 359 -5.20 10.64 -4.19
N VAL A 360 -4.69 9.45 -3.89
CA VAL A 360 -5.46 8.21 -3.86
C VAL A 360 -5.49 7.73 -2.42
N ARG A 361 -6.68 7.46 -1.89
CA ARG A 361 -6.89 7.14 -0.48
C ARG A 361 -7.74 5.88 -0.30
N SER A 362 -7.56 5.23 0.85
CA SER A 362 -8.42 4.13 1.30
C SER A 362 -9.82 4.66 1.66
N PRO A 363 -10.91 3.97 1.25
CA PRO A 363 -12.28 4.36 1.59
C PRO A 363 -12.64 4.05 3.06
N SER A 364 -11.82 3.29 3.78
CA SER A 364 -12.05 2.93 5.19
C SER A 364 -11.90 4.14 6.14
N THR A 365 -12.42 4.01 7.36
CA THR A 365 -12.46 5.04 8.43
C THR A 365 -11.13 5.72 8.76
N GLY A 366 -9.99 5.19 8.31
CA GLY A 366 -8.67 5.81 8.46
C GLY A 366 -8.24 6.77 7.34
N ASN A 367 -8.97 6.84 6.21
CA ASN A 367 -8.67 7.70 5.04
C ASN A 367 -7.17 7.70 4.65
N ARG A 368 -6.54 6.53 4.72
CA ARG A 368 -5.09 6.35 4.55
C ARG A 368 -4.65 6.79 3.15
N LEU A 369 -3.60 7.58 3.05
CA LEU A 369 -2.98 7.96 1.79
C LEU A 369 -2.27 6.75 1.15
N LEU A 370 -2.56 6.48 -0.12
CA LEU A 370 -2.02 5.36 -0.90
C LEU A 370 -1.01 5.83 -1.95
N ALA A 371 -1.31 6.95 -2.62
CA ALA A 371 -0.42 7.59 -3.58
C ALA A 371 -0.72 9.09 -3.64
N GLN A 372 0.28 9.89 -3.99
CA GLN A 372 0.14 11.34 -4.12
C GLN A 372 1.06 11.87 -5.23
N LEU A 373 0.62 12.92 -5.91
CA LEU A 373 1.46 13.71 -6.83
C LEU A 373 1.04 15.18 -6.76
N ARG A 374 1.99 16.10 -6.95
CA ARG A 374 1.70 17.51 -7.21
C ARG A 374 1.98 17.82 -8.68
N SER A 375 1.07 18.51 -9.36
CA SER A 375 1.27 18.94 -10.75
C SER A 375 2.40 19.97 -10.89
N GLY A 376 2.69 20.69 -9.80
CA GLY A 376 3.42 21.95 -9.86
C GLY A 376 2.57 23.07 -10.48
N PRO A 377 3.08 24.30 -10.52
CA PRO A 377 2.38 25.44 -11.12
C PRO A 377 2.11 25.20 -12.60
N ILE A 378 0.84 25.19 -13.00
CA ILE A 378 0.45 25.00 -14.40
C ILE A 378 0.76 26.30 -15.16
N PRO A 379 1.51 26.23 -16.27
CA PRO A 379 2.04 27.41 -16.95
C PRO A 379 0.93 28.27 -17.57
N VAL A 380 1.23 29.55 -17.75
CA VAL A 380 0.42 30.50 -18.53
C VAL A 380 0.94 30.49 -19.96
N ASP A 381 0.06 30.23 -20.92
CA ASP A 381 0.39 30.12 -22.34
C ASP A 381 -0.26 31.26 -23.14
N LYS A 382 0.18 31.50 -24.39
CA LYS A 382 -0.38 32.56 -25.25
C LYS A 382 -1.85 32.30 -25.61
N SER A 383 -2.21 31.03 -25.70
CA SER A 383 -3.56 30.49 -25.84
C SER A 383 -3.74 29.38 -24.80
N LEU A 384 -4.99 29.06 -24.44
CA LEU A 384 -5.26 27.98 -23.49
C LEU A 384 -4.69 26.67 -24.05
N GLN A 385 -3.83 26.00 -23.27
CA GLN A 385 -3.22 24.71 -23.62
C GLN A 385 -3.63 23.65 -22.61
N TRP A 386 -4.27 22.58 -23.10
CA TRP A 386 -4.58 21.40 -22.32
C TRP A 386 -3.33 20.55 -22.14
N ARG A 387 -3.07 20.13 -20.90
CA ARG A 387 -1.93 19.25 -20.55
C ARG A 387 -2.45 18.12 -19.68
N LYS A 388 -1.97 16.91 -19.95
CA LYS A 388 -2.34 15.72 -19.17
C LYS A 388 -1.49 15.65 -17.90
N TYR A 389 -2.16 15.50 -16.76
CA TYR A 389 -1.55 15.28 -15.45
C TYR A 389 -2.17 14.04 -14.82
N GLY A 390 -1.47 13.43 -13.86
CA GLY A 390 -1.98 12.23 -13.19
C GLY A 390 -0.87 11.45 -12.51
N LEU A 391 -1.25 10.48 -11.70
CA LEU A 391 -0.34 9.58 -10.99
C LEU A 391 -0.68 8.11 -11.28
N SER A 392 0.23 7.21 -10.96
CA SER A 392 -0.06 5.79 -10.95
C SER A 392 -0.03 5.20 -9.54
N PHE A 393 -0.82 4.17 -9.29
CA PHE A 393 -0.87 3.47 -8.01
C PHE A 393 -1.24 2.00 -8.19
N THR A 394 -0.79 1.13 -7.29
CA THR A 394 -1.23 -0.27 -7.23
C THR A 394 -2.43 -0.37 -6.30
N ALA A 395 -3.54 -0.96 -6.76
CA ALA A 395 -4.75 -1.07 -5.95
C ALA A 395 -4.53 -2.01 -4.75
N PRO A 396 -4.60 -1.51 -3.49
CA PRO A 396 -4.43 -2.34 -2.30
C PRO A 396 -5.75 -3.01 -1.86
N SER A 397 -6.87 -2.55 -2.41
CA SER A 397 -8.23 -3.00 -2.13
C SER A 397 -9.09 -2.83 -3.38
N SER A 398 -10.27 -3.47 -3.40
CA SER A 398 -11.21 -3.37 -4.52
C SER A 398 -11.92 -2.01 -4.62
N SER A 399 -11.65 -1.08 -3.70
CA SER A 399 -12.15 0.28 -3.75
C SER A 399 -11.10 1.28 -3.27
N VAL A 400 -11.12 2.47 -3.87
CA VAL A 400 -10.28 3.63 -3.53
C VAL A 400 -11.08 4.92 -3.68
N VAL A 401 -10.62 5.97 -3.01
CA VAL A 401 -11.09 7.34 -3.19
C VAL A 401 -10.03 8.12 -3.96
N LEU A 402 -10.44 8.74 -5.07
CA LEU A 402 -9.61 9.59 -5.92
C LEU A 402 -9.91 11.06 -5.58
N LEU A 403 -8.87 11.85 -5.29
CA LEU A 403 -9.01 13.27 -4.99
C LEU A 403 -8.12 14.14 -5.89
N MET A 404 -8.66 15.28 -6.30
CA MET A 404 -7.92 16.41 -6.84
C MET A 404 -8.17 17.63 -5.96
N ILE A 405 -7.10 18.20 -5.41
CA ILE A 405 -7.15 19.24 -4.39
C ILE A 405 -6.37 20.46 -4.89
N SER A 406 -6.89 21.66 -4.67
CA SER A 406 -6.14 22.90 -4.91
C SER A 406 -4.88 22.95 -4.04
N ASP A 407 -3.73 23.13 -4.66
CA ASP A 407 -2.41 23.21 -4.00
C ASP A 407 -1.70 24.52 -4.36
N ALA A 408 -2.45 25.50 -4.89
CA ALA A 408 -1.98 26.85 -5.13
C ALA A 408 -2.24 27.76 -3.90
N PRO A 409 -1.42 28.79 -3.68
CA PRO A 409 -1.75 29.86 -2.75
C PRO A 409 -3.10 30.52 -3.13
N GLY A 410 -3.85 30.94 -2.13
CA GLY A 410 -5.07 31.72 -2.33
C GLY A 410 -4.82 33.12 -2.88
N GLY A 411 -5.74 33.65 -3.68
CA GLY A 411 -5.72 35.04 -4.16
C GLY A 411 -5.92 35.16 -5.66
N ALA A 412 -5.59 36.33 -6.22
CA ALA A 412 -5.83 36.63 -7.63
C ALA A 412 -5.01 35.70 -8.56
N GLY A 413 -5.72 34.89 -9.35
CA GLY A 413 -5.11 33.85 -10.18
C GLY A 413 -5.74 32.52 -9.84
N ASN A 414 -4.93 31.46 -9.80
CA ASN A 414 -5.21 30.07 -9.38
C ASN A 414 -6.42 29.36 -10.02
N ASP A 415 -7.10 30.04 -10.93
CA ASP A 415 -8.22 29.55 -11.71
C ASP A 415 -7.80 28.48 -12.73
N ILE A 416 -8.65 27.48 -12.94
CA ILE A 416 -8.31 26.31 -13.74
C ILE A 416 -9.53 25.79 -14.51
N VAL A 417 -9.29 25.17 -15.67
CA VAL A 417 -10.25 24.27 -16.31
C VAL A 417 -9.74 22.84 -16.30
N ILE A 418 -10.68 21.93 -16.11
CA ILE A 418 -10.48 20.51 -15.86
C ILE A 418 -11.38 19.74 -16.83
N ASP A 419 -10.83 18.76 -17.54
CA ASP A 419 -11.58 17.87 -18.42
C ASP A 419 -10.97 16.46 -18.45
N ASP A 420 -11.73 15.48 -18.93
CA ASP A 420 -11.29 14.10 -19.16
C ASP A 420 -10.64 13.42 -17.94
N ILE A 421 -11.36 13.43 -16.80
CA ILE A 421 -10.91 12.71 -15.60
C ILE A 421 -11.04 11.21 -15.86
N ALA A 422 -9.93 10.47 -15.79
CA ALA A 422 -9.88 9.07 -16.15
C ALA A 422 -9.19 8.18 -15.12
N LEU A 423 -9.67 6.94 -14.98
CA LEU A 423 -8.97 5.84 -14.35
C LEU A 423 -8.77 4.71 -15.37
N ARG A 424 -7.53 4.26 -15.56
CA ARG A 424 -7.15 3.23 -16.54
C ARG A 424 -6.25 2.19 -15.90
N VAL A 425 -6.25 0.95 -16.38
CA VAL A 425 -5.20 -0.02 -16.04
C VAL A 425 -3.93 0.37 -16.78
N CYS A 426 -2.80 0.39 -16.08
CA CYS A 426 -1.51 0.52 -16.74
C CYS A 426 -1.20 -0.75 -17.53
N SER A 427 -0.93 -0.61 -18.84
CA SER A 427 -0.49 -1.73 -19.68
C SER A 427 0.88 -2.25 -19.17
N HIS A 428 1.03 -3.58 -19.17
CA HIS A 428 2.23 -4.26 -18.65
C HIS A 428 3.48 -4.00 -19.53
N ASP A 429 3.23 -3.53 -20.75
CA ASP A 429 4.14 -3.25 -21.85
C ASP A 429 4.78 -1.85 -21.74
N GLY A 430 4.34 -1.03 -20.77
CA GLY A 430 4.82 0.34 -20.59
C GLY A 430 4.29 1.33 -21.64
N THR A 431 3.39 0.92 -22.53
CA THR A 431 2.74 1.81 -23.49
C THR A 431 1.58 2.56 -22.84
N GLY A 432 1.74 3.86 -22.58
CA GLY A 432 0.70 4.72 -22.00
C GLY A 432 1.27 5.80 -21.06
N PHE A 433 0.41 6.69 -20.56
CA PHE A 433 0.78 7.68 -19.55
C PHE A 433 0.80 7.01 -18.17
N CYS A 434 1.76 6.12 -17.93
CA CYS A 434 1.95 5.45 -16.64
C CYS A 434 3.21 6.01 -15.95
N PRO A 435 3.13 7.19 -15.32
CA PRO A 435 4.28 7.80 -14.67
C PRO A 435 4.81 6.87 -13.56
N SER A 436 6.14 6.75 -13.45
CA SER A 436 6.80 6.02 -12.36
C SER A 436 6.26 6.48 -11.01
N THR A 437 6.19 5.55 -10.04
CA THR A 437 5.80 5.85 -8.65
C THR A 437 6.83 6.73 -7.93
N GLU A 438 7.96 6.99 -8.56
CA GLU A 438 9.05 7.82 -8.06
C GLU A 438 9.12 9.10 -8.88
N GLN A 439 8.95 10.22 -8.18
CA GLN A 439 9.44 11.52 -8.62
C GLN A 439 10.96 11.39 -8.68
N ASN A 440 11.55 11.47 -9.88
CA ASN A 440 12.93 11.92 -9.97
C ASN A 440 12.93 13.36 -9.47
N ASP A 441 13.35 13.54 -8.22
CA ASP A 441 13.84 14.81 -7.72
C ASP A 441 15.16 15.09 -8.46
N ASP A 442 15.07 15.80 -9.60
CA ASP A 442 16.18 16.52 -10.22
C ASP A 442 16.01 18.03 -9.99
#